data_AF-A0A2S4Y3M0-F1
#
_entry.id   AF-A0A2S4Y3M0-F1
#
_cell.length_a   1.000
_cell.length_b   1.000
_cell.length_c   1.000
_cell.angle_alpha   90.00
_cell.angle_beta   90.00
_cell.angle_gamma   90.00
#
_symmetry.space_group_name_H-M   'P 1'
#
loop_
_entity.id
_entity.type
_entity.pdbx_description
1 polymer ?
#
loop_
_entity_poly.entity_id
_entity_poly.type
_entity_poly.pdbx_seq_one_letter_code
_entity_poly.pdbx_strand_id
1 'polypeptide(L)'
;MSTTTTRTAGSRLFVLNRTIPTPDELRELHDLEQRLIVARADAIEAAAPDMPDRAALNRHMKALLTAEEADPPPFERVLAEDLTRDQFKEVVAQFAVDGLTESESFLPIVWRLPKKAKMAVFRVLVDEFGCGNLDQAHFHIYRELMLELGMSVDVNDYLDTTNEETFDFVNAFFWAAARAPYPEYFLGTLCYLECSILYAFKPFAAAAERLGLNPRYYTEHLHIDHFHAKELQVAIRELDAEAELHPAKVWTGFKLASEVIGGATEAAVASALKVA
;
A
#
# COMPACT_ATOMS: atom_id res chain seq x y z
N MET A 1 -7.65 -11.59 -32.72
CA MET A 1 -7.85 -10.13 -32.80
C MET A 1 -7.59 -9.59 -31.41
N SER A 2 -6.39 -9.04 -31.18
CA SER A 2 -6.03 -8.45 -29.88
C SER A 2 -6.77 -7.12 -29.79
N THR A 3 -7.86 -7.09 -29.03
CA THR A 3 -8.45 -5.84 -28.56
C THR A 3 -7.39 -5.19 -27.67
N THR A 4 -6.70 -4.19 -28.21
CA THR A 4 -5.79 -3.36 -27.41
C THR A 4 -6.66 -2.52 -26.50
N THR A 5 -7.07 -3.10 -25.37
CA THR A 5 -7.69 -2.35 -24.28
C THR A 5 -6.72 -1.23 -23.95
N THR A 6 -7.16 0.02 -24.05
CA THR A 6 -6.30 1.15 -23.72
C THR A 6 -6.08 1.10 -22.22
N ARG A 7 -4.84 0.81 -21.80
CA ARG A 7 -4.47 0.82 -20.38
C ARG A 7 -4.90 2.13 -19.74
N THR A 8 -5.37 2.01 -18.51
CA THR A 8 -5.74 3.15 -17.69
C THR A 8 -4.51 4.00 -17.36
N ALA A 9 -4.70 5.22 -16.84
CA ALA A 9 -3.57 6.09 -16.53
C ALA A 9 -2.74 5.52 -15.39
N GLY A 10 -3.38 4.95 -14.36
CA GLY A 10 -2.72 4.28 -13.25
C GLY A 10 -1.97 3.02 -13.69
N SER A 11 -2.57 2.20 -14.55
CA SER A 11 -1.91 1.03 -15.15
C SER A 11 -0.67 1.40 -15.97
N ARG A 12 -0.76 2.48 -16.76
CA ARG A 12 0.40 3.00 -17.51
C ARG A 12 1.52 3.47 -16.58
N LEU A 13 1.19 4.21 -15.52
CA LEU A 13 2.16 4.66 -14.53
C LEU A 13 2.82 3.47 -13.79
N PHE A 14 2.05 2.45 -13.45
CA PHE A 14 2.56 1.23 -12.81
C PHE A 14 3.65 0.54 -13.65
N VAL A 15 3.43 0.45 -14.96
CA VAL A 15 4.40 -0.15 -15.91
C VAL A 15 5.64 0.73 -16.06
N LEU A 16 5.45 2.04 -16.19
CA LEU A 16 6.57 2.99 -16.27
C LEU A 16 7.47 2.93 -15.03
N ASN A 17 6.89 2.74 -13.85
CA ASN A 17 7.62 2.58 -12.59
C ASN A 17 8.51 1.32 -12.54
N ARG A 18 8.20 0.30 -13.33
CA ARG A 18 8.89 -1.01 -13.31
C ARG A 18 9.76 -1.26 -14.54
N THR A 19 10.04 -0.20 -15.31
CA THR A 19 10.88 -0.26 -16.50
C THR A 19 11.99 0.78 -16.42
N ILE A 20 12.97 0.68 -17.32
CA ILE A 20 13.96 1.74 -17.52
C ILE A 20 13.36 2.68 -18.58
N PRO A 21 12.83 3.86 -18.20
CA PRO A 21 12.12 4.71 -19.15
C PRO A 21 13.08 5.40 -20.12
N THR A 22 12.66 5.54 -21.37
CA THR A 22 13.24 6.52 -22.30
C THR A 22 13.00 7.96 -21.82
N PRO A 23 13.69 8.98 -22.37
CA PRO A 23 13.44 10.37 -21.99
C PRO A 23 11.99 10.84 -22.18
N ASP A 24 11.29 10.27 -23.16
CA ASP A 24 9.88 10.61 -23.45
C ASP A 24 8.95 9.96 -22.44
N GLU A 25 9.21 8.68 -22.12
CA GLU A 25 8.50 7.94 -21.09
C GLU A 25 8.73 8.50 -19.69
N LEU A 26 9.92 9.05 -19.41
CA LEU A 26 10.18 9.73 -18.14
C LEU A 26 9.39 11.03 -18.00
N ARG A 27 9.19 11.77 -19.10
CA ARG A 27 8.31 12.95 -19.11
C ARG A 27 6.86 12.54 -18.90
N GLU A 28 6.40 11.50 -19.59
CA GLU A 28 5.07 10.92 -19.40
C GLU A 28 4.85 10.47 -17.95
N LEU A 29 5.84 9.80 -17.35
CA LEU A 29 5.83 9.37 -15.95
C LEU A 29 5.61 10.57 -15.03
N HIS A 30 6.41 11.63 -15.16
CA HIS A 30 6.25 12.81 -14.30
C HIS A 30 4.89 13.50 -14.49
N ASP A 31 4.37 13.57 -15.71
CA ASP A 31 3.04 14.14 -15.99
C ASP A 31 1.90 13.29 -15.38
N LEU A 32 2.05 11.96 -15.37
CA LEU A 32 1.13 11.03 -14.71
C LEU A 32 1.18 11.20 -13.20
N GLU A 33 2.38 11.21 -12.60
CA GLU A 33 2.55 11.43 -11.16
C GLU A 33 1.98 12.76 -10.71
N GLN A 34 2.21 13.83 -11.48
CA GLN A 34 1.71 15.15 -11.15
C GLN A 34 0.18 15.15 -11.02
N ARG A 35 -0.50 14.49 -11.95
CA ARG A 35 -1.97 14.44 -12.01
C ARG A 35 -2.58 13.48 -11.01
N LEU A 36 -1.99 12.29 -10.86
CA LEU A 36 -2.58 11.20 -10.08
C LEU A 36 -2.23 11.30 -8.59
N ILE A 37 -1.03 11.80 -8.25
CA ILE A 37 -0.47 11.69 -6.90
C ILE A 37 -0.10 13.07 -6.33
N VAL A 38 0.78 13.81 -7.01
CA VAL A 38 1.40 15.02 -6.45
C VAL A 38 0.37 16.10 -6.15
N ALA A 39 -0.58 16.35 -7.05
CA ALA A 39 -1.63 17.34 -6.82
C ALA A 39 -2.46 17.03 -5.56
N ARG A 40 -2.69 15.74 -5.25
CA ARG A 40 -3.39 15.31 -4.03
C ARG A 40 -2.49 15.49 -2.80
N ALA A 41 -1.22 15.08 -2.88
CA ALA A 41 -0.24 15.28 -1.82
C ALA A 41 -0.08 16.76 -1.46
N ASP A 42 0.03 17.65 -2.45
CA ASP A 42 0.14 19.11 -2.25
C ASP A 42 -1.10 19.67 -1.54
N ALA A 43 -2.30 19.20 -1.91
CA ALA A 43 -3.54 19.61 -1.27
C ALA A 43 -3.62 19.15 0.19
N ILE A 44 -3.18 17.91 0.48
CA ILE A 44 -3.11 17.36 1.84
C ILE A 44 -2.10 18.15 2.68
N GLU A 45 -0.91 18.44 2.13
CA GLU A 45 0.13 19.20 2.85
C GLU A 45 -0.33 20.63 3.15
N ALA A 46 -1.00 21.28 2.19
CA ALA A 46 -1.56 22.62 2.38
C ALA A 46 -2.69 22.64 3.44
N ALA A 47 -3.41 21.53 3.60
CA ALA A 47 -4.45 21.36 4.61
C ALA A 47 -3.95 20.72 5.92
N ALA A 48 -2.65 20.47 6.06
CA ALA A 48 -2.09 19.81 7.22
C ALA A 48 -2.34 20.63 8.51
N PRO A 49 -2.69 19.97 9.63
CA PRO A 49 -2.83 20.67 10.90
C PRO A 49 -1.47 21.22 11.36
N ASP A 50 -1.48 22.20 12.26
CA ASP A 50 -0.26 22.69 12.88
C ASP A 50 0.40 21.59 13.73
N MET A 51 1.61 21.20 13.33
CA MET A 51 2.39 20.13 13.94
C MET A 51 3.83 20.61 14.16
N PRO A 52 4.09 21.39 15.23
CA PRO A 52 5.41 22.00 15.46
C PRO A 52 6.48 20.98 15.84
N ASP A 53 6.09 19.77 16.24
CA ASP A 53 7.01 18.73 16.67
C ASP A 53 6.47 17.31 16.37
N ARG A 54 7.34 16.32 16.58
CA ARG A 54 7.01 14.90 16.43
C ARG A 54 5.91 14.43 17.40
N ALA A 55 5.74 15.07 18.56
CA ALA A 55 4.70 14.70 19.50
C ALA A 55 3.31 15.11 18.99
N ALA A 56 3.20 16.27 18.35
CA ALA A 56 2.00 16.73 17.67
C ALA A 56 1.64 15.81 16.51
N LEU A 57 2.61 15.48 15.65
CA LEU A 57 2.44 14.49 14.58
C LEU A 57 1.86 13.17 15.10
N ASN A 58 2.47 12.60 16.14
CA ASN A 58 2.03 11.34 16.72
C ASN A 58 0.61 11.40 17.28
N ARG A 59 0.19 12.55 17.84
CA ARG A 59 -1.19 12.74 18.30
C ARG A 59 -2.17 12.71 17.14
N HIS A 60 -1.87 13.40 16.03
CA HIS A 60 -2.74 13.43 14.85
C HIS A 60 -2.82 12.07 14.15
N MET A 61 -1.69 11.38 13.94
CA MET A 61 -1.69 10.02 13.36
C MET A 61 -2.50 9.04 14.20
N LYS A 62 -2.30 9.05 15.52
CA LYS A 62 -3.07 8.21 16.44
C LYS A 62 -4.56 8.55 16.41
N ALA A 63 -4.92 9.83 16.38
CA ALA A 63 -6.31 10.26 16.34
C ALA A 63 -7.01 9.79 15.06
N LEU A 64 -6.35 9.86 13.90
CA LEU A 64 -6.88 9.36 12.63
C LEU A 64 -7.14 7.85 12.70
N LEU A 65 -6.12 7.05 13.08
CA LEU A 65 -6.27 5.60 13.19
C LEU A 65 -7.37 5.19 14.17
N THR A 66 -7.46 5.89 15.32
CA THR A 66 -8.50 5.62 16.33
C THR A 66 -9.90 5.93 15.79
N ALA A 67 -10.03 7.00 14.99
CA ALA A 67 -11.32 7.35 14.39
C ALA A 67 -11.73 6.35 13.30
N GLU A 68 -10.79 5.92 12.45
CA GLU A 68 -11.04 4.91 11.40
C GLU A 68 -11.39 3.54 12.00
N GLU A 69 -10.65 3.06 13.02
CA GLU A 69 -10.94 1.77 13.68
C GLU A 69 -12.29 1.78 14.43
N ALA A 70 -12.72 2.95 14.92
CA ALA A 70 -14.00 3.09 15.64
C ALA A 70 -15.23 3.16 14.73
N ASP A 71 -15.05 3.46 13.44
CA ASP A 71 -16.12 3.59 12.44
C ASP A 71 -15.75 2.82 11.17
N PRO A 72 -15.66 1.47 11.25
CA PRO A 72 -15.25 0.65 10.12
C PRO A 72 -16.25 0.77 8.96
N PRO A 73 -15.78 0.93 7.71
CA PRO A 73 -16.66 1.05 6.55
C PRO A 73 -17.59 -0.16 6.37
N PRO A 74 -18.83 0.03 5.85
CA PRO A 74 -19.78 -1.06 5.65
C PRO A 74 -19.26 -2.20 4.76
N PHE A 75 -18.34 -1.91 3.84
CA PHE A 75 -17.76 -2.92 2.94
C PHE A 75 -16.93 -3.96 3.70
N GLU A 76 -16.37 -3.64 4.87
CA GLU A 76 -15.57 -4.59 5.66
C GLU A 76 -16.42 -5.75 6.15
N ARG A 77 -17.65 -5.46 6.60
CA ARG A 77 -18.62 -6.50 6.98
C ARG A 77 -18.99 -7.36 5.77
N VAL A 78 -19.27 -6.73 4.63
CA VAL A 78 -19.62 -7.44 3.39
C VAL A 78 -18.49 -8.39 2.97
N LEU A 79 -17.24 -7.92 3.01
CA LEU A 79 -16.05 -8.70 2.74
C LEU A 79 -15.96 -9.92 3.69
N ALA A 80 -16.05 -9.67 4.99
CA ALA A 80 -15.93 -10.71 6.02
C ALA A 80 -17.03 -11.77 5.94
N GLU A 81 -18.29 -11.36 5.76
CA GLU A 81 -19.47 -12.20 6.02
C GLU A 81 -20.21 -12.64 4.75
N ASP A 82 -20.29 -11.77 3.73
CA ASP A 82 -21.31 -11.88 2.69
C ASP A 82 -20.74 -12.38 1.34
N LEU A 83 -19.48 -12.09 1.00
CA LEU A 83 -18.92 -12.46 -0.31
C LEU A 83 -18.89 -13.97 -0.52
N THR A 84 -19.22 -14.40 -1.75
CA THR A 84 -18.98 -15.79 -2.22
C THR A 84 -17.49 -16.01 -2.52
N ARG A 85 -17.09 -17.26 -2.78
CA ARG A 85 -15.70 -17.57 -3.16
C ARG A 85 -15.28 -16.88 -4.45
N ASP A 86 -16.16 -16.79 -5.45
CA ASP A 86 -15.86 -16.13 -6.73
C ASP A 86 -15.81 -14.60 -6.59
N GLN A 87 -16.64 -14.03 -5.71
CA GLN A 87 -16.56 -12.60 -5.37
C GLN A 87 -15.29 -12.28 -4.58
N PHE A 88 -14.89 -13.12 -3.63
CA PHE A 88 -13.61 -12.97 -2.92
C PHE A 88 -12.41 -13.13 -3.86
N LYS A 89 -12.50 -14.05 -4.83
CA LYS A 89 -11.51 -14.19 -5.90
C LYS A 89 -11.33 -12.89 -6.69
N GLU A 90 -12.41 -12.16 -6.96
CA GLU A 90 -12.34 -10.85 -7.59
C GLU A 90 -11.65 -9.81 -6.69
N VAL A 91 -11.93 -9.79 -5.38
CA VAL A 91 -11.18 -8.92 -4.45
C VAL A 91 -9.68 -9.21 -4.50
N VAL A 92 -9.29 -10.49 -4.46
CA VAL A 92 -7.88 -10.90 -4.59
C VAL A 92 -7.32 -10.52 -5.97
N ALA A 93 -8.11 -10.63 -7.04
CA ALA A 93 -7.66 -10.21 -8.38
C ALA A 93 -7.34 -8.70 -8.44
N GLN A 94 -8.16 -7.88 -7.78
CA GLN A 94 -8.00 -6.43 -7.74
C GLN A 94 -6.70 -6.01 -7.04
N PHE A 95 -6.21 -6.78 -6.07
CA PHE A 95 -4.95 -6.52 -5.36
C PHE A 95 -3.74 -7.29 -5.92
N ALA A 96 -3.89 -8.06 -7.00
CA ALA A 96 -2.81 -8.86 -7.55
C ALA A 96 -1.58 -8.03 -7.99
N VAL A 97 -1.79 -6.81 -8.48
CA VAL A 97 -0.70 -5.90 -8.86
C VAL A 97 0.14 -5.44 -7.68
N ASP A 98 -0.43 -5.43 -6.47
CA ASP A 98 0.28 -5.15 -5.23
C ASP A 98 0.86 -6.44 -4.66
N GLY A 99 0.01 -7.42 -4.32
CA GLY A 99 0.42 -8.64 -3.63
C GLY A 99 1.46 -9.48 -4.38
N LEU A 100 1.46 -9.53 -5.72
CA LEU A 100 2.51 -10.23 -6.47
C LEU A 100 3.85 -9.47 -6.52
N THR A 101 3.86 -8.18 -6.18
CA THR A 101 5.04 -7.30 -6.21
C THR A 101 5.28 -6.61 -4.87
N GLU A 102 4.74 -7.20 -3.80
CA GLU A 102 4.69 -6.62 -2.47
C GLU A 102 6.08 -6.21 -1.99
N SER A 103 6.16 -5.03 -1.39
CA SER A 103 7.39 -4.41 -0.89
C SER A 103 8.49 -4.10 -1.93
N GLU A 104 8.35 -4.50 -3.20
CA GLU A 104 9.28 -4.10 -4.28
C GLU A 104 9.25 -2.59 -4.52
N SER A 105 8.06 -1.99 -4.45
CA SER A 105 7.86 -0.54 -4.62
C SER A 105 8.57 0.28 -3.54
N PHE A 106 8.94 -0.32 -2.41
CA PHE A 106 9.57 0.34 -1.27
C PHE A 106 11.08 0.40 -1.41
N LEU A 107 11.70 -0.53 -2.15
CA LEU A 107 13.16 -0.65 -2.29
C LEU A 107 13.90 0.67 -2.59
N PRO A 108 13.37 1.58 -3.44
CA PRO A 108 14.02 2.86 -3.70
C PRO A 108 14.24 3.74 -2.45
N ILE A 109 13.49 3.55 -1.37
CA ILE A 109 13.66 4.39 -0.17
C ILE A 109 15.02 4.17 0.53
N VAL A 110 15.59 2.97 0.40
CA VAL A 110 16.75 2.53 1.21
C VAL A 110 17.96 3.45 1.02
N TRP A 111 18.19 3.96 -0.19
CA TRP A 111 19.32 4.86 -0.45
C TRP A 111 19.04 6.32 -0.04
N ARG A 112 17.77 6.68 0.17
CA ARG A 112 17.31 8.05 0.44
C ARG A 112 17.27 8.40 1.94
N LEU A 113 17.14 7.40 2.81
CA LEU A 113 17.03 7.60 4.26
C LEU A 113 18.40 7.86 4.94
N PRO A 114 18.43 8.68 6.00
CA PRO A 114 19.55 8.77 6.94
C PRO A 114 19.89 7.42 7.59
N LYS A 115 21.10 7.28 8.15
CA LYS A 115 21.69 5.98 8.49
C LYS A 115 20.84 5.16 9.46
N LYS A 116 20.40 5.71 10.59
CA LYS A 116 19.63 4.96 11.60
C LYS A 116 18.16 4.81 11.20
N ALA A 117 17.56 5.84 10.63
CA ALA A 117 16.20 5.75 10.07
C ALA A 117 16.10 4.63 9.02
N LYS A 118 17.11 4.55 8.14
CA LYS A 118 17.26 3.49 7.14
C LYS A 118 17.30 2.10 7.76
N MET A 119 18.02 1.91 8.88
CA MET A 119 18.10 0.59 9.51
C MET A 119 16.77 0.13 10.09
N ALA A 120 15.91 1.04 10.55
CA ALA A 120 14.57 0.69 10.99
C ALA A 120 13.68 0.24 9.81
N VAL A 121 13.66 1.03 8.73
CA VAL A 121 12.91 0.65 7.51
C VAL A 121 13.46 -0.62 6.87
N PHE A 122 14.79 -0.82 6.88
CA PHE A 122 15.40 -2.01 6.30
C PHE A 122 15.08 -3.29 7.08
N ARG A 123 14.81 -3.21 8.39
CA ARG A 123 14.34 -4.36 9.16
C ARG A 123 12.96 -4.81 8.70
N VAL A 124 12.05 -3.86 8.44
CA VAL A 124 10.74 -4.13 7.86
C VAL A 124 10.91 -4.81 6.50
N LEU A 125 11.69 -4.22 5.59
CA LEU A 125 11.93 -4.83 4.27
C LEU A 125 12.53 -6.24 4.35
N VAL A 126 13.46 -6.50 5.26
CA VAL A 126 14.03 -7.85 5.42
C VAL A 126 12.95 -8.86 5.79
N ASP A 127 12.00 -8.48 6.63
CA ASP A 127 10.87 -9.33 7.02
C ASP A 127 9.91 -9.57 5.84
N GLU A 128 9.50 -8.50 5.16
CA GLU A 128 8.65 -8.54 3.95
C GLU A 128 9.19 -9.49 2.86
N PHE A 129 10.51 -9.50 2.67
CA PHE A 129 11.20 -10.41 1.74
C PHE A 129 11.49 -11.80 2.37
N GLY A 130 10.79 -12.17 3.43
CA GLY A 130 10.84 -13.48 4.09
C GLY A 130 12.19 -13.79 4.73
N CYS A 131 12.96 -12.78 5.12
CA CYS A 131 14.36 -12.92 5.51
C CYS A 131 15.23 -13.65 4.46
N GLY A 132 14.86 -13.55 3.17
CA GLY A 132 15.49 -14.28 2.06
C GLY A 132 15.02 -15.72 1.89
N ASN A 133 14.03 -16.18 2.66
CA ASN A 133 13.34 -17.44 2.46
C ASN A 133 12.08 -17.22 1.60
N LEU A 134 12.05 -17.81 0.41
CA LEU A 134 10.95 -17.66 -0.54
C LEU A 134 9.60 -18.08 0.07
N ASP A 135 9.56 -19.15 0.86
CA ASP A 135 8.31 -19.66 1.46
C ASP A 135 7.74 -18.71 2.53
N GLN A 136 8.54 -17.74 2.98
CA GLN A 136 8.16 -16.71 3.96
C GLN A 136 8.01 -15.33 3.33
N ALA A 137 8.42 -15.13 2.07
CA ALA A 137 8.29 -13.84 1.42
C ALA A 137 6.81 -13.54 1.14
N HIS A 138 6.33 -12.36 1.54
CA HIS A 138 4.89 -12.08 1.56
C HIS A 138 4.26 -12.17 0.16
N PHE A 139 4.98 -11.71 -0.88
CA PHE A 139 4.55 -11.87 -2.27
C PHE A 139 4.36 -13.35 -2.67
N HIS A 140 5.14 -14.27 -2.09
CA HIS A 140 5.01 -15.70 -2.33
C HIS A 140 3.81 -16.29 -1.59
N ILE A 141 3.56 -15.84 -0.35
CA ILE A 141 2.38 -16.24 0.42
C ILE A 141 1.09 -15.78 -0.30
N TYR A 142 1.09 -14.55 -0.86
CA TYR A 142 0.00 -14.06 -1.69
C TYR A 142 -0.19 -14.92 -2.94
N ARG A 143 0.91 -15.27 -3.61
CA ARG A 143 0.91 -16.17 -4.77
C ARG A 143 0.28 -17.53 -4.44
N GLU A 144 0.53 -18.10 -3.26
CA GLU A 144 -0.11 -19.35 -2.82
C GLU A 144 -1.63 -19.21 -2.69
N LEU A 145 -2.12 -18.11 -2.09
CA LEU A 145 -3.55 -17.79 -2.01
C LEU A 145 -4.20 -17.71 -3.41
N MET A 146 -3.53 -17.03 -4.35
CA MET A 146 -4.01 -16.93 -5.73
C MET A 146 -4.11 -18.30 -6.42
N LEU A 147 -3.12 -19.18 -6.20
CA LEU A 147 -3.14 -20.55 -6.73
C LEU A 147 -4.30 -21.37 -6.16
N GLU A 148 -4.60 -21.23 -4.87
CA GLU A 148 -5.74 -21.89 -4.21
C GLU A 148 -7.11 -21.42 -4.78
N LEU A 149 -7.16 -20.18 -5.27
CA LEU A 149 -8.30 -19.60 -5.97
C LEU A 149 -8.33 -19.91 -7.48
N GLY A 150 -7.35 -20.66 -7.98
CA GLY A 150 -7.23 -20.99 -9.41
C GLY A 150 -7.05 -19.74 -10.28
N MET A 151 -6.22 -18.81 -9.82
CA MET A 151 -5.90 -17.55 -10.50
C MET A 151 -4.57 -17.64 -11.25
N SER A 152 -4.37 -16.74 -12.21
CA SER A 152 -3.04 -16.51 -12.78
C SER A 152 -2.14 -15.84 -11.73
N VAL A 153 -0.84 -16.12 -11.79
CA VAL A 153 0.17 -15.47 -10.95
C VAL A 153 1.11 -14.58 -11.76
N ASP A 154 0.76 -14.32 -13.03
CA ASP A 154 1.44 -13.31 -13.85
C ASP A 154 0.76 -11.96 -13.63
N VAL A 155 1.52 -10.98 -13.12
CA VAL A 155 1.02 -9.62 -12.87
C VAL A 155 0.44 -8.95 -14.13
N ASN A 156 0.92 -9.33 -15.32
CA ASN A 156 0.47 -8.76 -16.58
C ASN A 156 -1.00 -9.06 -16.89
N ASP A 157 -1.54 -10.16 -16.34
CA ASP A 157 -2.94 -10.56 -16.57
C ASP A 157 -3.95 -9.64 -15.87
N TYR A 158 -3.47 -8.77 -14.97
CA TYR A 158 -4.31 -7.88 -14.16
C TYR A 158 -4.22 -6.41 -14.60
N LEU A 159 -3.29 -6.05 -15.50
CA LEU A 159 -3.03 -4.66 -15.87
C LEU A 159 -4.21 -3.94 -16.54
N ASP A 160 -5.11 -4.69 -17.17
CA ASP A 160 -6.26 -4.15 -17.90
C ASP A 160 -7.59 -4.29 -17.12
N THR A 161 -7.59 -5.00 -15.99
CA THR A 161 -8.80 -5.34 -15.22
C THR A 161 -8.79 -4.80 -13.80
N THR A 162 -7.62 -4.47 -13.25
CA THR A 162 -7.49 -3.82 -11.95
C THR A 162 -8.07 -2.39 -11.98
N ASN A 163 -8.79 -2.03 -10.93
CA ASN A 163 -9.39 -0.72 -10.71
C ASN A 163 -8.32 0.39 -10.63
N GLU A 164 -8.67 1.60 -11.09
CA GLU A 164 -7.78 2.77 -10.99
C GLU A 164 -7.44 3.09 -9.53
N GLU A 165 -8.34 2.85 -8.59
CA GLU A 165 -8.12 3.08 -7.15
C GLU A 165 -7.00 2.19 -6.58
N THR A 166 -6.89 0.94 -7.04
CA THR A 166 -5.75 0.09 -6.66
C THR A 166 -4.46 0.59 -7.30
N PHE A 167 -4.51 1.12 -8.53
CA PHE A 167 -3.35 1.75 -9.13
C PHE A 167 -2.94 3.05 -8.42
N ASP A 168 -3.89 3.85 -7.92
CA ASP A 168 -3.63 5.02 -7.08
C ASP A 168 -2.85 4.60 -5.83
N PHE A 169 -3.26 3.52 -5.17
CA PHE A 169 -2.57 2.94 -4.02
C PHE A 169 -1.12 2.55 -4.35
N VAL A 170 -0.89 1.60 -5.26
CA VAL A 170 0.46 1.09 -5.52
C VAL A 170 1.41 2.16 -6.10
N ASN A 171 0.89 3.09 -6.91
CA ASN A 171 1.71 4.15 -7.48
C ASN A 171 2.04 5.24 -6.45
N ALA A 172 1.16 5.52 -5.47
CA ALA A 172 1.46 6.46 -4.39
C ALA A 172 2.65 5.98 -3.55
N PHE A 173 2.74 4.69 -3.23
CA PHE A 173 3.89 4.11 -2.53
C PHE A 173 5.17 4.19 -3.34
N PHE A 174 5.11 3.85 -4.63
CA PHE A 174 6.27 3.94 -5.51
C PHE A 174 6.78 5.39 -5.63
N TRP A 175 5.88 6.36 -5.84
CA TRP A 175 6.23 7.78 -5.85
C TRP A 175 6.87 8.20 -4.53
N ALA A 176 6.24 7.87 -3.39
CA ALA A 176 6.76 8.22 -2.08
C ALA A 176 8.18 7.67 -1.86
N ALA A 177 8.42 6.41 -2.22
CA ALA A 177 9.69 5.72 -2.09
C ALA A 177 10.77 6.26 -3.05
N ALA A 178 10.42 6.56 -4.30
CA ALA A 178 11.39 6.84 -5.35
C ALA A 178 11.59 8.32 -5.65
N ARG A 179 10.53 9.14 -5.62
CA ARG A 179 10.49 10.46 -6.27
C ARG A 179 9.86 11.60 -5.47
N ALA A 180 9.12 11.32 -4.39
CA ALA A 180 8.64 12.38 -3.50
C ALA A 180 9.82 13.26 -3.07
N PRO A 181 9.66 14.58 -2.90
CA PRO A 181 10.80 15.48 -2.67
C PRO A 181 11.55 15.20 -1.37
N TYR A 182 10.90 14.54 -0.40
CA TYR A 182 11.46 14.20 0.91
C TYR A 182 11.17 12.72 1.24
N PRO A 183 12.07 11.98 1.91
CA PRO A 183 11.80 10.60 2.34
C PRO A 183 10.68 10.51 3.40
N GLU A 184 10.37 11.60 4.09
CA GLU A 184 9.29 11.68 5.09
C GLU A 184 7.91 11.30 4.53
N TYR A 185 7.61 11.60 3.26
CA TYR A 185 6.34 11.15 2.65
C TYR A 185 6.25 9.63 2.68
N PHE A 186 7.33 8.92 2.34
CA PHE A 186 7.34 7.46 2.43
C PHE A 186 7.22 6.97 3.86
N LEU A 187 7.94 7.58 4.81
CA LEU A 187 7.81 7.19 6.23
C LEU A 187 6.37 7.31 6.72
N GLY A 188 5.66 8.37 6.32
CA GLY A 188 4.24 8.53 6.60
C GLY A 188 3.38 7.46 5.93
N THR A 189 3.60 7.26 4.62
CA THR A 189 2.84 6.32 3.79
C THR A 189 2.95 4.89 4.35
N LEU A 190 4.17 4.43 4.62
CA LEU A 190 4.43 3.11 5.20
C LEU A 190 3.94 3.03 6.65
N CYS A 191 4.15 4.08 7.47
CA CYS A 191 3.63 4.08 8.85
C CYS A 191 2.10 3.93 8.89
N TYR A 192 1.36 4.49 7.93
CA TYR A 192 -0.08 4.27 7.87
C TYR A 192 -0.41 2.80 7.57
N LEU A 193 0.17 2.24 6.49
CA LEU A 193 -0.04 0.86 6.07
C LEU A 193 0.11 -0.10 7.25
N GLU A 194 1.28 -0.10 7.88
CA GLU A 194 1.67 -1.01 8.96
C GLU A 194 0.83 -0.84 10.22
N CYS A 195 0.27 0.36 10.45
CA CYS A 195 -0.63 0.60 11.57
C CYS A 195 -2.07 0.18 11.27
N SER A 196 -2.53 0.41 10.04
CA SER A 196 -3.90 0.13 9.60
C SER A 196 -4.16 -1.36 9.36
N ILE A 197 -3.17 -2.11 8.85
CA ILE A 197 -3.32 -3.52 8.52
C ILE A 197 -3.76 -4.35 9.73
N LEU A 198 -3.31 -3.98 10.94
CA LEU A 198 -3.66 -4.63 12.21
C LEU A 198 -5.17 -4.72 12.48
N TYR A 199 -5.99 -3.88 11.85
CA TYR A 199 -7.44 -4.03 11.85
C TYR A 199 -8.01 -4.27 10.45
N ALA A 200 -7.47 -3.65 9.40
CA ALA A 200 -7.99 -3.72 8.05
C ALA A 200 -7.91 -5.13 7.43
N PHE A 201 -6.96 -5.97 7.85
CA PHE A 201 -6.85 -7.36 7.35
C PHE A 201 -7.71 -8.37 8.11
N LYS A 202 -8.33 -8.00 9.24
CA LYS A 202 -9.28 -8.87 9.95
C LYS A 202 -10.45 -9.34 9.06
N PRO A 203 -11.15 -8.48 8.31
CA PRO A 203 -12.22 -8.93 7.42
C PRO A 203 -11.73 -9.85 6.29
N PHE A 204 -10.52 -9.64 5.76
CA PHE A 204 -9.93 -10.52 4.76
C PHE A 204 -9.60 -11.91 5.32
N ALA A 205 -8.98 -11.97 6.50
CA ALA A 205 -8.68 -13.22 7.19
C ALA A 205 -9.97 -14.01 7.49
N ALA A 206 -10.99 -13.33 8.03
CA ALA A 206 -12.30 -13.94 8.30
C ALA A 206 -12.97 -14.46 7.03
N ALA A 207 -12.90 -13.72 5.92
CA ALA A 207 -13.43 -14.15 4.63
C ALA A 207 -12.69 -15.41 4.12
N ALA A 208 -11.36 -15.42 4.17
CA ALA A 208 -10.56 -16.56 3.76
C ALA A 208 -10.89 -17.83 4.56
N GLU A 209 -10.97 -17.73 5.90
CA GLU A 209 -11.36 -18.85 6.77
C GLU A 209 -12.77 -19.36 6.46
N ARG A 210 -13.75 -18.45 6.36
CA ARG A 210 -15.16 -18.77 6.04
C ARG A 210 -15.30 -19.49 4.71
N LEU A 211 -14.48 -19.12 3.72
CA LEU A 211 -14.49 -19.67 2.36
C LEU A 211 -13.60 -20.92 2.19
N GLY A 212 -13.02 -21.43 3.28
CA GLY A 212 -12.17 -22.62 3.29
C GLY A 212 -10.87 -22.42 2.52
N LEU A 213 -10.28 -21.23 2.59
CA LEU A 213 -8.97 -20.88 2.06
C LEU A 213 -7.93 -20.83 3.18
N ASN A 214 -6.65 -20.92 2.84
CA ASN A 214 -5.58 -20.63 3.78
C ASN A 214 -5.50 -19.10 4.05
N PRO A 215 -5.75 -18.63 5.29
CA PRO A 215 -5.73 -17.19 5.59
C PRO A 215 -4.32 -16.64 5.81
N ARG A 216 -3.27 -17.46 5.63
CA ARG A 216 -1.88 -17.16 6.02
C ARG A 216 -1.42 -15.76 5.61
N TYR A 217 -1.66 -15.36 4.36
CA TYR A 217 -1.27 -14.03 3.88
C TYR A 217 -1.78 -12.91 4.80
N TYR A 218 -3.06 -12.94 5.15
CA TYR A 218 -3.67 -11.92 6.00
C TYR A 218 -3.27 -12.09 7.47
N THR A 219 -3.18 -13.32 7.97
CA THR A 219 -2.86 -13.57 9.38
C THR A 219 -1.39 -13.31 9.72
N GLU A 220 -0.48 -13.47 8.77
CA GLU A 220 0.95 -13.15 8.94
C GLU A 220 1.11 -11.67 9.28
N HIS A 221 0.52 -10.80 8.45
CA HIS A 221 0.47 -9.36 8.66
C HIS A 221 -0.18 -8.96 10.01
N LEU A 222 -1.29 -9.59 10.39
CA LEU A 222 -1.92 -9.34 11.69
C LEU A 222 -0.99 -9.68 12.88
N HIS A 223 0.00 -10.54 12.68
CA HIS A 223 0.99 -10.89 13.69
C HIS A 223 2.22 -9.97 13.64
N ILE A 224 2.82 -9.80 12.47
CA ILE A 224 4.14 -9.19 12.31
C ILE A 224 4.10 -7.66 12.29
N ASP A 225 3.01 -7.05 11.81
CA ASP A 225 2.96 -5.59 11.61
C ASP A 225 2.91 -4.80 12.93
N HIS A 226 2.66 -5.46 14.06
CA HIS A 226 2.85 -4.81 15.36
C HIS A 226 4.34 -4.41 15.56
N PHE A 227 5.26 -5.23 15.06
CA PHE A 227 6.67 -4.92 15.01
C PHE A 227 6.96 -3.84 13.98
N HIS A 228 6.40 -3.93 12.77
CA HIS A 228 6.61 -2.92 11.72
C HIS A 228 6.14 -1.53 12.12
N ALA A 229 4.92 -1.41 12.64
CA ALA A 229 4.37 -0.16 13.16
C ALA A 229 5.32 0.49 14.19
N LYS A 230 5.92 -0.31 15.08
CA LYS A 230 6.91 0.17 16.04
C LYS A 230 8.22 0.60 15.37
N GLU A 231 8.70 -0.16 14.39
CA GLU A 231 9.90 0.17 13.62
C GLU A 231 9.73 1.47 12.82
N LEU A 232 8.55 1.76 12.30
CA LEU A 232 8.27 3.04 11.63
C LEU A 232 8.29 4.22 12.61
N GLN A 233 7.81 4.04 13.84
CA GLN A 233 7.97 5.05 14.90
C GLN A 233 9.45 5.26 15.25
N VAL A 234 10.26 4.20 15.23
CA VAL A 234 11.72 4.30 15.38
C VAL A 234 12.31 5.05 14.20
N ALA A 235 11.93 4.74 12.96
CA ALA A 235 12.43 5.39 11.76
C ALA A 235 12.22 6.91 11.79
N ILE A 236 11.01 7.36 12.14
CA ILE A 236 10.67 8.79 12.26
C ILE A 236 11.48 9.46 13.37
N ARG A 237 11.63 8.81 14.54
CA ARG A 237 12.44 9.32 15.64
C ARG A 237 13.92 9.43 15.28
N GLU A 238 14.47 8.42 14.60
CA GLU A 238 15.88 8.45 14.20
C GLU A 238 16.12 9.46 13.08
N LEU A 239 15.14 9.68 12.19
CA LEU A 239 15.22 10.77 11.22
C LEU A 239 15.30 12.12 11.93
N ASP A 240 14.41 12.39 12.89
CA ASP A 240 14.38 13.60 13.73
C ASP A 240 15.69 13.83 14.49
N ALA A 241 16.40 12.76 14.85
CA ALA A 241 17.69 12.83 15.53
C ALA A 241 18.88 13.03 14.56
N GLU A 242 18.77 12.62 13.30
CA GLU A 242 19.85 12.66 12.30
C GLU A 242 19.71 13.81 11.29
N ALA A 243 18.50 14.36 11.12
CA ALA A 243 18.15 15.37 10.15
C ALA A 243 16.97 16.22 10.65
N GLU A 244 16.68 17.33 9.97
CA GLU A 244 15.49 18.13 10.23
C GLU A 244 14.24 17.35 9.79
N LEU A 245 13.42 16.95 10.76
CA LEU A 245 12.12 16.35 10.52
C LEU A 245 11.14 17.41 10.02
N HIS A 246 10.41 17.10 8.95
CA HIS A 246 9.25 17.88 8.50
C HIS A 246 7.94 17.15 8.84
N PRO A 247 7.28 17.44 9.97
CA PRO A 247 6.06 16.73 10.39
C PRO A 247 4.94 16.73 9.35
N ALA A 248 4.75 17.86 8.66
CA ALA A 248 3.75 17.99 7.60
C ALA A 248 3.95 16.99 6.46
N LYS A 249 5.20 16.62 6.15
CA LYS A 249 5.51 15.69 5.06
C LYS A 249 5.24 14.24 5.45
N VAL A 250 5.54 13.89 6.70
CA VAL A 250 5.14 12.59 7.27
C VAL A 250 3.61 12.49 7.31
N TRP A 251 2.93 13.52 7.81
CA TRP A 251 1.47 13.56 7.83
C TRP A 251 0.87 13.45 6.42
N THR A 252 1.47 14.11 5.44
CA THR A 252 0.97 14.08 4.06
C THR A 252 1.00 12.67 3.48
N GLY A 253 2.13 11.96 3.64
CA GLY A 253 2.21 10.56 3.23
C GLY A 253 1.23 9.67 3.99
N PHE A 254 1.11 9.87 5.30
CA PHE A 254 0.21 9.11 6.17
C PHE A 254 -1.26 9.27 5.76
N LYS A 255 -1.69 10.52 5.50
CA LYS A 255 -3.07 10.81 5.11
C LYS A 255 -3.36 10.40 3.66
N LEU A 256 -2.38 10.55 2.75
CA LEU A 256 -2.50 10.06 1.38
C LEU A 256 -2.71 8.54 1.36
N ALA A 257 -1.94 7.79 2.14
CA ALA A 257 -2.08 6.33 2.28
C ALA A 257 -3.47 5.93 2.81
N SER A 258 -3.98 6.62 3.84
CA SER A 258 -5.36 6.46 4.34
C SER A 258 -6.41 6.55 3.24
N GLU A 259 -6.31 7.57 2.38
CA GLU A 259 -7.29 7.78 1.32
C GLU A 259 -7.20 6.73 0.22
N VAL A 260 -5.99 6.39 -0.25
CA VAL A 260 -5.82 5.47 -1.38
C VAL A 260 -6.08 4.01 -1.02
N ILE A 261 -5.69 3.56 0.18
CA ILE A 261 -5.90 2.17 0.63
C ILE A 261 -7.39 1.91 0.89
N GLY A 262 -8.07 2.84 1.58
CA GLY A 262 -9.50 2.74 1.82
C GLY A 262 -10.29 2.72 0.51
N GLY A 263 -9.97 3.64 -0.42
CA GLY A 263 -10.60 3.70 -1.74
C GLY A 263 -10.36 2.46 -2.59
N ALA A 264 -9.14 1.92 -2.59
CA ALA A 264 -8.82 0.67 -3.30
C ALA A 264 -9.65 -0.51 -2.77
N THR A 265 -9.77 -0.63 -1.45
CA THR A 265 -10.53 -1.71 -0.80
C THR A 265 -12.02 -1.60 -1.08
N GLU A 266 -12.60 -0.40 -0.97
CA GLU A 266 -14.00 -0.16 -1.31
C GLU A 266 -14.28 -0.50 -2.78
N ALA A 267 -13.43 -0.03 -3.69
CA ALA A 267 -13.56 -0.31 -5.13
C ALA A 267 -13.44 -1.79 -5.46
N ALA A 268 -12.52 -2.52 -4.80
CA ALA A 268 -12.36 -3.96 -4.96
C ALA A 268 -13.61 -4.72 -4.53
N VAL A 269 -14.18 -4.41 -3.36
CA VAL A 269 -15.43 -5.02 -2.89
C VAL A 269 -16.60 -4.64 -3.82
N ALA A 270 -16.68 -3.40 -4.28
CA ALA A 270 -17.69 -2.98 -5.24
C ALA A 270 -17.57 -3.68 -6.61
N SER A 271 -16.35 -4.03 -7.05
CA SER A 271 -16.12 -4.86 -8.23
C SER A 271 -16.60 -6.29 -8.00
N ALA A 272 -16.23 -6.88 -6.86
CA ALA A 272 -16.63 -8.22 -6.47
C ALA A 272 -18.15 -8.40 -6.44
N LEU A 273 -18.91 -7.42 -5.94
CA LEU A 273 -20.37 -7.48 -5.91
C LEU A 273 -21.04 -7.47 -7.30
N LYS A 274 -20.30 -7.17 -8.37
CA LYS A 274 -20.79 -7.26 -9.76
C LYS A 274 -20.53 -8.63 -10.39
N VAL A 275 -19.73 -9.49 -9.75
CA VAL A 275 -19.50 -10.87 -10.19
C VAL A 275 -20.76 -11.68 -9.90
N ALA A 276 -21.26 -12.34 -10.95
CA ALA A 276 -22.50 -13.13 -10.95
C ALA A 276 -22.33 -14.51 -10.30
#